data_AF-A0A1N7K359-F1
#
_entry.id   AF-A0A1N7K359-F1
#
_cell.length_a   1.000
_cell.length_b   1.000
_cell.length_c   1.000
_cell.angle_alpha   90.00
_cell.angle_beta   90.00
_cell.angle_gamma   90.00
#
_symmetry.space_group_name_H-M   'P 1'
#
loop_
_entity.id
_entity.type
_entity.pdbx_description
1 polymer ?
#
loop_
_entity_poly.entity_id
_entity_poly.type
_entity_poly.pdbx_seq_one_letter_code
_entity_poly.pdbx_strand_id
1 'polypeptide(L)'
;MLDNIPYFPFIASAFFGIGLAAATGFRVFLPLFAVSLSSYLGWIPISDSFEWLSGLPTLITTGIATIAEILAYYIPLVDHLLDTVAIPLSTIAGSILFASQFADLGTFPQWALAIVAGGGTAATISSGFAGIRAASTATTGGTGNFLVGTTETAGAGFMTIVSMVAPFIAAVLSIILVIFIIIRGKKLMKKFLTKSSSHR
;
A
#
# COMPACT_ATOMS: atom_id res chain seq x y z
N MET A 1 -28.58 -12.59 6.95
CA MET A 1 -28.25 -13.48 8.11
C MET A 1 -26.90 -13.16 8.75
N LEU A 2 -26.02 -12.39 8.10
CA LEU A 2 -24.78 -11.86 8.71
C LEU A 2 -24.99 -10.51 9.42
N ASP A 3 -26.15 -9.87 9.23
CA ASP A 3 -26.50 -8.54 9.75
C ASP A 3 -26.75 -8.52 11.28
N ASN A 4 -26.76 -9.69 11.93
CA ASN A 4 -26.97 -9.86 13.38
C ASN A 4 -25.66 -10.06 14.17
N ILE A 5 -24.48 -9.95 13.53
CA ILE A 5 -23.19 -10.02 14.23
C ILE A 5 -22.68 -8.59 14.41
N PRO A 6 -22.70 -8.02 15.63
CA PRO A 6 -22.33 -6.62 15.86
C PRO A 6 -20.88 -6.28 15.46
N TYR A 7 -20.01 -7.27 15.32
CA TYR A 7 -18.60 -7.11 14.94
C TYR A 7 -18.30 -7.33 13.45
N PHE A 8 -19.26 -7.85 12.67
CA PHE A 8 -19.05 -8.19 11.27
C PHE A 8 -18.64 -6.97 10.41
N PRO A 9 -19.25 -5.77 10.56
CA PRO A 9 -18.82 -4.57 9.84
C PRO A 9 -17.37 -4.19 10.12
N PHE A 10 -16.93 -4.28 11.39
CA PHE A 10 -15.55 -3.95 11.77
C PHE A 10 -14.53 -4.91 11.16
N ILE A 11 -14.86 -6.20 11.08
CA ILE A 11 -13.99 -7.20 10.44
C ILE A 11 -13.90 -6.95 8.93
N ALA A 12 -15.02 -6.65 8.28
CA ALA A 12 -15.05 -6.32 6.86
C ALA A 12 -14.22 -5.04 6.56
N SER A 13 -14.38 -3.99 7.36
CA SER A 13 -13.59 -2.76 7.29
C SER A 13 -12.10 -3.02 7.49
N ALA A 14 -11.73 -3.88 8.45
CA ALA A 14 -10.33 -4.25 8.68
C ALA A 14 -9.73 -4.95 7.45
N PHE A 15 -10.44 -5.89 6.85
CA PHE A 15 -9.98 -6.60 5.65
C PHE A 15 -9.88 -5.68 4.44
N PHE A 16 -10.85 -4.78 4.29
CA PHE A 16 -10.81 -3.77 3.25
C PHE A 16 -9.62 -2.83 3.44
N GLY A 17 -9.44 -2.30 4.65
CA GLY A 17 -8.32 -1.43 5.01
C GLY A 17 -6.96 -2.09 4.82
N ILE A 18 -6.78 -3.36 5.21
CA ILE A 18 -5.51 -4.10 4.99
C ILE A 18 -5.24 -4.26 3.50
N GLY A 19 -6.25 -4.59 2.69
CA GLY A 19 -6.09 -4.72 1.24
C GLY A 19 -5.68 -3.41 0.56
N LEU A 20 -6.31 -2.30 0.94
CA LEU A 20 -5.94 -0.96 0.46
C LEU A 20 -4.55 -0.54 0.94
N ALA A 21 -4.22 -0.82 2.20
CA ALA A 21 -2.88 -0.57 2.74
C ALA A 21 -1.81 -1.39 2.00
N ALA A 22 -2.10 -2.65 1.67
CA ALA A 22 -1.21 -3.44 0.84
C ALA A 22 -1.05 -2.83 -0.55
N ALA A 23 -2.14 -2.39 -1.19
CA ALA A 23 -2.10 -1.69 -2.48
C ALA A 23 -1.20 -0.45 -2.42
N THR A 24 -1.27 0.35 -1.34
CA THR A 24 -0.40 1.54 -1.16
C THR A 24 1.08 1.21 -1.07
N GLY A 25 1.42 -0.01 -0.63
CA GLY A 25 2.80 -0.49 -0.60
C GLY A 25 3.38 -0.78 -1.99
N PHE A 26 2.54 -1.07 -2.99
CA PHE A 26 2.98 -1.20 -4.39
C PHE A 26 3.11 0.16 -5.07
N ARG A 27 2.09 1.00 -4.90
CA ARG A 27 1.99 2.37 -5.43
C ARG A 27 1.21 3.21 -4.44
N VAL A 28 1.74 4.37 -4.08
CA VAL A 28 1.15 5.25 -3.08
C VAL A 28 -0.12 5.89 -3.61
N PHE A 29 -0.06 6.49 -4.80
CA PHE A 29 -1.09 7.40 -5.25
C PHE A 29 -2.23 6.71 -5.99
N LEU A 30 -1.94 5.66 -6.76
CA LEU A 30 -2.96 4.89 -7.48
C LEU A 30 -4.14 4.41 -6.60
N PRO A 31 -3.92 3.71 -5.46
CA PRO A 31 -5.01 3.31 -4.57
C PRO A 31 -5.72 4.50 -3.90
N LEU A 32 -4.98 5.56 -3.55
CA LEU A 32 -5.58 6.79 -2.99
C LEU A 32 -6.55 7.43 -3.99
N PHE A 33 -6.15 7.54 -5.26
CA PHE A 33 -6.99 8.06 -6.34
C PHE A 33 -8.23 7.19 -6.55
N ALA A 34 -8.06 5.87 -6.60
CA ALA A 34 -9.18 4.95 -6.80
C ALA A 34 -10.23 5.05 -5.66
N VAL A 35 -9.78 5.14 -4.40
CA VAL A 35 -10.68 5.34 -3.25
C VAL A 35 -11.34 6.71 -3.29
N SER A 36 -10.58 7.77 -3.58
CA SER A 36 -11.13 9.13 -3.72
C SER A 36 -12.17 9.21 -4.83
N LEU A 37 -11.92 8.61 -5.99
CA LEU A 37 -12.85 8.54 -7.12
C LEU A 37 -14.12 7.76 -6.74
N SER A 38 -13.95 6.61 -6.10
CA SER A 38 -15.08 5.75 -5.71
C SER A 38 -15.95 6.42 -4.65
N SER A 39 -15.33 7.16 -3.73
CA SER A 39 -16.05 7.95 -2.73
C SER A 39 -16.75 9.15 -3.35
N TYR A 40 -16.10 9.87 -4.27
CA TYR A 40 -16.72 10.99 -4.99
C TYR A 40 -17.95 10.55 -5.81
N LEU A 41 -17.91 9.35 -6.40
CA LEU A 41 -19.04 8.75 -7.11
C LEU A 41 -20.12 8.15 -6.18
N GLY A 42 -19.91 8.18 -4.86
CA GLY A 42 -20.84 7.63 -3.87
C GLY A 42 -20.89 6.10 -3.82
N TRP A 43 -19.89 5.41 -4.39
CA TRP A 43 -19.84 3.94 -4.39
C TRP A 43 -19.38 3.35 -3.05
N ILE A 44 -18.56 4.09 -2.31
CA ILE A 44 -18.05 3.67 -1.01
C ILE A 44 -18.36 4.76 0.02
N PRO A 45 -19.08 4.43 1.11
CA PRO A 45 -19.25 5.35 2.22
C PRO A 45 -17.91 5.56 2.93
N ILE A 46 -17.54 6.81 3.13
CA ILE A 46 -16.37 7.22 3.93
C ILE A 46 -16.90 7.87 5.21
N SER A 47 -16.17 7.72 6.31
CA SER A 47 -16.53 8.34 7.59
C SER A 47 -16.37 9.85 7.56
N ASP A 48 -17.15 10.56 8.37
CA ASP A 48 -17.20 12.04 8.40
C ASP A 48 -15.80 12.67 8.60
N SER A 49 -14.94 12.04 9.41
CA SER A 49 -13.56 12.51 9.64
C SER A 49 -12.67 12.45 8.38
N PHE A 50 -13.07 11.67 7.39
CA PHE A 50 -12.34 11.44 6.14
C PHE A 50 -13.12 11.93 4.91
N GLU A 51 -14.19 12.71 5.09
CA GLU A 51 -15.02 13.25 4.00
C GLU A 51 -14.17 14.02 2.96
N TRP A 52 -13.06 14.63 3.39
CA TRP A 52 -12.10 15.28 2.50
C TRP A 52 -11.54 14.37 1.40
N LEU A 53 -11.52 13.03 1.57
CA LEU A 53 -11.15 12.08 0.51
C LEU A 53 -12.18 12.07 -0.64
N SER A 54 -13.44 12.38 -0.35
CA SER A 54 -14.50 12.45 -1.37
C SER A 54 -14.48 13.76 -2.16
N GLY A 55 -13.71 14.78 -1.72
CA GLY A 55 -13.73 16.10 -2.35
C GLY A 55 -13.04 16.15 -3.72
N LEU A 56 -13.58 16.98 -4.63
CA LEU A 56 -12.97 17.27 -5.94
C LEU A 56 -11.49 17.68 -5.87
N PRO A 57 -11.04 18.52 -4.90
CA PRO A 57 -9.62 18.88 -4.80
C PRO A 57 -8.73 17.66 -4.55
N THR A 58 -9.15 16.74 -3.67
CA THR A 58 -8.42 15.51 -3.38
C THR A 58 -8.40 14.58 -4.58
N LEU A 59 -9.53 14.44 -5.29
CA LEU A 59 -9.63 13.63 -6.49
C LEU A 59 -8.67 14.11 -7.59
N ILE A 60 -8.64 15.42 -7.86
CA ILE A 60 -7.75 16.01 -8.87
C ILE A 60 -6.29 15.85 -8.45
N THR A 61 -5.97 16.13 -7.18
CA THR A 61 -4.60 16.06 -6.67
C THR A 61 -4.06 14.63 -6.70
N THR A 62 -4.86 13.66 -6.22
CA THR A 62 -4.48 12.24 -6.26
C THR A 62 -4.41 11.71 -7.68
N GLY A 63 -5.29 12.15 -8.60
CA GLY A 63 -5.25 11.79 -10.01
C GLY A 63 -3.98 12.30 -10.71
N ILE A 64 -3.62 13.56 -10.51
CA ILE A 64 -2.35 14.12 -11.01
C ILE A 64 -1.16 13.36 -10.41
N ALA A 65 -1.21 13.07 -9.10
CA ALA A 65 -0.15 12.34 -8.43
C ALA A 65 -0.01 10.91 -8.97
N THR A 66 -1.10 10.19 -9.26
CA THR A 66 -1.06 8.87 -9.91
C THR A 66 -0.45 8.93 -11.30
N ILE A 67 -0.82 9.93 -12.10
CA ILE A 67 -0.20 10.13 -13.43
C ILE A 67 1.30 10.39 -13.27
N ALA A 68 1.69 11.29 -12.37
CA ALA A 68 3.08 11.56 -12.07
C ALA A 68 3.83 10.32 -11.58
N GLU A 69 3.21 9.50 -10.74
CA GLU A 69 3.75 8.24 -10.22
C GLU A 69 4.04 7.24 -11.35
N ILE A 70 3.14 7.12 -12.33
CA ILE A 70 3.33 6.24 -13.49
C ILE A 70 4.38 6.82 -14.44
N LEU A 71 4.34 8.13 -14.68
CA LEU A 71 5.27 8.83 -15.58
C LEU A 71 6.69 8.92 -15.03
N ALA A 72 6.85 8.92 -13.71
CA ALA A 72 8.16 9.00 -13.07
C ALA A 72 9.14 7.92 -13.53
N TYR A 73 8.63 6.73 -13.89
CA TYR A 73 9.43 5.63 -14.40
C TYR A 73 10.12 5.93 -15.73
N TYR A 74 9.66 6.96 -16.45
CA TYR A 74 10.26 7.40 -17.70
C TYR A 74 11.26 8.56 -17.51
N ILE A 75 11.33 9.15 -16.30
CA ILE A 75 12.20 10.29 -15.98
C ILE A 75 13.12 9.95 -14.80
N PRO A 76 14.40 9.58 -15.03
CA PRO A 76 15.30 9.04 -13.99
C PRO A 76 15.47 9.91 -12.74
N LEU A 77 15.39 11.24 -12.89
CA LEU A 77 15.50 12.18 -11.76
C LEU A 77 14.26 12.13 -10.86
N VAL A 78 13.08 12.02 -11.46
CA VAL A 78 11.80 12.01 -10.73
C VAL A 78 11.61 10.65 -10.05
N ASP A 79 12.01 9.57 -10.72
CA ASP A 79 12.05 8.20 -10.18
C ASP A 79 12.87 8.13 -8.88
N HIS A 80 14.10 8.67 -8.89
CA HIS A 80 14.98 8.59 -7.73
C HIS A 80 14.44 9.35 -6.50
N LEU A 81 13.84 10.52 -6.72
CA LEU A 81 13.23 11.31 -5.65
C LEU A 81 11.99 10.60 -5.08
N LEU A 82 11.11 10.11 -5.95
CA LEU A 82 9.91 9.38 -5.53
C LEU A 82 10.27 8.10 -4.78
N ASP A 83 11.29 7.37 -5.21
CA ASP A 83 11.73 6.14 -4.55
C ASP A 83 12.26 6.37 -3.14
N THR A 84 12.93 7.50 -2.93
CA THR A 84 13.44 7.88 -1.61
C THR A 84 12.31 8.14 -0.63
N VAL A 85 11.20 8.72 -1.10
CA VAL A 85 10.04 9.06 -0.26
C VAL A 85 8.91 8.03 -0.32
N ALA A 86 9.00 7.03 -1.19
CA ALA A 86 7.93 6.06 -1.43
C ALA A 86 7.57 5.25 -0.16
N ILE A 87 8.56 4.83 0.62
CA ILE A 87 8.33 4.07 1.86
C ILE A 87 7.60 4.91 2.92
N PRO A 88 8.09 6.11 3.32
CA PRO A 88 7.36 6.91 4.30
C PRO A 88 5.99 7.35 3.77
N LEU A 89 5.89 7.67 2.47
CA LEU A 89 4.64 8.12 1.88
C LEU A 89 3.60 6.99 1.77
N SER A 90 4.01 5.78 1.38
CA SER A 90 3.14 4.59 1.39
C SER A 90 2.67 4.26 2.80
N THR A 91 3.53 4.39 3.81
CA THR A 91 3.16 4.18 5.22
C THR A 91 2.05 5.14 5.66
N ILE A 92 2.18 6.43 5.30
CA ILE A 92 1.17 7.44 5.61
C ILE A 92 -0.12 7.17 4.85
N ALA A 93 -0.03 6.93 3.54
CA ALA A 93 -1.19 6.64 2.68
C ALA A 93 -1.95 5.38 3.15
N GLY A 94 -1.23 4.30 3.44
CA GLY A 94 -1.81 3.05 3.93
C GLY A 94 -2.46 3.20 5.31
N SER A 95 -1.90 4.04 6.18
CA SER A 95 -2.53 4.38 7.46
C SER A 95 -3.84 5.14 7.26
N ILE A 96 -3.83 6.17 6.40
CA ILE A 96 -5.02 6.98 6.09
C ILE A 96 -6.13 6.10 5.47
N LEU A 97 -5.80 5.30 4.45
CA LEU A 97 -6.77 4.44 3.78
C LEU A 97 -7.31 3.33 4.68
N PHE A 98 -6.51 2.82 5.62
CA PHE A 98 -7.00 1.89 6.64
C PHE A 98 -7.94 2.61 7.61
N ALA A 99 -7.54 3.78 8.12
CA ALA A 99 -8.33 4.56 9.08
C ALA A 99 -9.69 4.98 8.51
N SER A 100 -9.75 5.34 7.22
CA SER A 100 -10.98 5.79 6.56
C SER A 100 -12.05 4.70 6.45
N GLN A 101 -11.70 3.42 6.65
CA GLN A 101 -12.69 2.32 6.61
C GLN A 101 -13.45 2.14 7.91
N PHE A 102 -13.05 2.82 8.98
CA PHE A 102 -13.71 2.77 10.28
C PHE A 102 -14.41 4.09 10.55
N ALA A 103 -15.73 4.03 10.70
CA ALA A 103 -16.56 5.19 11.05
C ALA A 103 -16.73 5.35 12.57
N ASP A 104 -16.92 4.24 13.30
CA ASP A 104 -17.32 4.27 14.71
C ASP A 104 -16.29 3.65 15.67
N LEU A 105 -15.01 3.64 15.29
CA LEU A 105 -13.94 3.33 16.24
C LEU A 105 -13.53 4.61 16.98
N GLY A 106 -13.31 4.51 18.29
CA GLY A 106 -12.71 5.62 19.04
C GLY A 106 -11.39 6.08 18.42
N THR A 107 -11.04 7.36 18.58
CA THR A 107 -9.88 7.98 17.91
C THR A 107 -8.57 7.23 18.16
N PHE A 108 -8.33 6.81 19.41
CA PHE A 108 -7.11 6.08 19.77
C PHE A 108 -7.00 4.71 19.08
N PRO A 109 -7.96 3.77 19.23
CA PRO A 109 -7.86 2.47 18.57
C PRO A 109 -7.86 2.57 17.05
N GLN A 110 -8.58 3.52 16.46
CA GLN A 110 -8.57 3.75 15.02
C GLN A 110 -7.17 4.07 14.50
N TRP A 111 -6.50 5.06 15.09
CA TRP A 111 -5.14 5.45 14.68
C TRP A 111 -4.08 4.41 15.06
N ALA A 112 -4.24 3.72 16.19
CA ALA A 112 -3.35 2.63 16.55
C ALA A 112 -3.39 1.50 15.51
N LEU A 113 -4.58 1.07 15.10
CA LEU A 113 -4.73 0.05 14.05
C LEU A 113 -4.30 0.60 12.67
N ALA A 114 -4.63 1.85 12.36
CA ALA A 114 -4.20 2.48 11.12
C ALA A 114 -2.68 2.47 10.95
N ILE A 115 -1.94 2.86 11.98
CA ILE A 115 -0.48 2.91 11.93
C ILE A 115 0.11 1.49 11.89
N VAL A 116 -0.38 0.59 12.75
CA VAL A 116 0.19 -0.76 12.87
C VAL A 116 -0.22 -1.66 11.71
N ALA A 117 -1.53 -1.79 11.46
CA ALA A 117 -2.05 -2.67 10.42
C ALA A 117 -2.02 -2.01 9.03
N GLY A 118 -2.39 -0.73 8.92
CA GLY A 118 -2.33 0.01 7.65
C GLY A 118 -0.89 0.36 7.28
N GLY A 119 -0.27 1.27 8.03
CA GLY A 119 1.09 1.74 7.79
C GLY A 119 2.12 0.61 7.79
N GLY A 120 2.06 -0.32 8.75
CA GLY A 120 2.98 -1.46 8.81
C GLY A 120 2.88 -2.39 7.59
N THR A 121 1.67 -2.63 7.07
CA THR A 121 1.47 -3.42 5.85
C THR A 121 2.07 -2.70 4.63
N ALA A 122 1.76 -1.41 4.46
CA ALA A 122 2.26 -0.60 3.36
C ALA A 122 3.80 -0.49 3.38
N ALA A 123 4.38 -0.19 4.54
CA ALA A 123 5.82 -0.10 4.73
C ALA A 123 6.54 -1.42 4.41
N THR A 124 5.96 -2.55 4.83
CA THR A 124 6.54 -3.87 4.56
C THR A 124 6.54 -4.19 3.07
N ILE A 125 5.45 -3.92 2.37
CA ILE A 125 5.36 -4.19 0.93
C ILE A 125 6.27 -3.24 0.15
N SER A 126 6.23 -1.94 0.46
CA SER A 126 7.06 -0.93 -0.19
C SER A 126 8.56 -1.18 -0.01
N SER A 127 8.99 -1.56 1.20
CA SER A 127 10.39 -1.94 1.44
C SER A 127 10.80 -3.22 0.69
N GLY A 128 9.88 -4.17 0.51
CA GLY A 128 10.10 -5.35 -0.33
C GLY A 128 10.41 -4.97 -1.78
N PHE A 129 9.61 -4.08 -2.36
CA PHE A 129 9.82 -3.60 -3.73
C PHE A 129 11.07 -2.73 -3.89
N ALA A 130 11.37 -1.87 -2.92
CA ALA A 130 12.64 -1.13 -2.89
C ALA A 130 13.84 -2.09 -2.93
N GLY A 131 13.77 -3.21 -2.20
CA GLY A 131 14.78 -4.28 -2.27
C GLY A 131 14.88 -4.96 -3.63
N ILE A 132 13.74 -5.22 -4.30
CA ILE A 132 13.70 -5.79 -5.65
C ILE A 132 14.34 -4.84 -6.67
N ARG A 133 14.05 -3.55 -6.59
CA ARG A 133 14.65 -2.53 -7.48
C ARG A 133 16.15 -2.37 -7.26
N ALA A 134 16.60 -2.39 -6.00
CA ALA A 134 18.03 -2.39 -5.69
C ALA A 134 18.74 -3.62 -6.30
N ALA A 135 18.14 -4.81 -6.19
CA ALA A 135 18.68 -6.03 -6.79
C ALA A 135 18.64 -5.99 -8.33
N SER A 136 17.56 -5.48 -8.92
CA SER A 136 17.40 -5.32 -10.37
C SER A 136 18.45 -4.36 -10.94
N THR A 137 18.67 -3.23 -10.26
CA THR A 137 19.69 -2.24 -10.63
C THR A 137 21.09 -2.85 -10.57
N ALA A 138 21.40 -3.60 -9.50
CA ALA A 138 22.70 -4.25 -9.35
C ALA A 138 22.98 -5.36 -10.38
N THR A 139 21.94 -6.01 -10.92
CA THR A 139 22.08 -7.16 -11.82
C THR A 139 21.92 -6.81 -13.30
N THR A 140 21.10 -5.81 -13.63
CA THR A 140 20.72 -5.46 -15.01
C THR A 140 21.13 -4.04 -15.42
N GLY A 141 21.82 -3.31 -14.55
CA GLY A 141 22.18 -1.91 -14.79
C GLY A 141 20.98 -0.95 -14.84
N GLY A 142 19.84 -1.34 -14.24
CA GLY A 142 18.62 -0.53 -14.16
C GLY A 142 17.60 -0.80 -15.28
N THR A 143 17.97 -1.56 -16.32
CA THR A 143 17.03 -1.91 -17.42
C THR A 143 15.85 -2.76 -16.94
N GLY A 144 16.04 -3.58 -15.90
CA GLY A 144 14.98 -4.37 -15.27
C GLY A 144 14.00 -3.57 -14.41
N ASN A 145 14.30 -2.31 -14.06
CA ASN A 145 13.43 -1.50 -13.19
C ASN A 145 12.08 -1.20 -13.85
N PHE A 146 12.03 -1.13 -15.19
CA PHE A 146 10.78 -0.98 -15.93
C PHE A 146 9.80 -2.14 -15.69
N LEU A 147 10.31 -3.38 -15.66
CA LEU A 147 9.48 -4.55 -15.37
C LEU A 147 8.96 -4.50 -13.93
N VAL A 148 9.82 -4.12 -12.98
CA VAL A 148 9.42 -3.96 -11.57
C VAL A 148 8.34 -2.89 -11.44
N GLY A 149 8.53 -1.72 -12.05
CA GLY A 149 7.55 -0.62 -12.07
C GLY A 149 6.20 -0.98 -12.67
N THR A 150 6.23 -1.76 -13.75
CA THR A 150 5.00 -2.27 -14.38
C THR A 150 4.29 -3.25 -13.45
N THR A 151 5.02 -4.17 -12.81
CA THR A 151 4.43 -5.09 -11.82
C THR A 151 3.90 -4.39 -10.58
N GLU A 152 4.55 -3.30 -10.12
CA GLU A 152 4.05 -2.46 -9.03
C GLU A 152 2.73 -1.80 -9.41
N THR A 153 2.63 -1.22 -10.61
CA THR A 153 1.39 -0.56 -11.08
C THR A 153 0.25 -1.55 -11.24
N ALA A 154 0.51 -2.67 -11.92
CA ALA A 154 -0.47 -3.72 -12.14
C ALA A 154 -0.90 -4.36 -10.81
N GLY A 155 0.05 -4.61 -9.90
CA GLY A 155 -0.20 -5.11 -8.56
C GLY A 155 -1.04 -4.16 -7.72
N ALA A 156 -0.74 -2.86 -7.74
CA ALA A 156 -1.51 -1.84 -7.04
C ALA A 156 -2.96 -1.76 -7.56
N GLY A 157 -3.14 -1.71 -8.88
CA GLY A 157 -4.48 -1.66 -9.48
C GLY A 157 -5.29 -2.91 -9.18
N PHE A 158 -4.69 -4.09 -9.37
CA PHE A 158 -5.31 -5.36 -9.03
C PHE A 158 -5.69 -5.44 -7.55
N MET A 159 -4.78 -5.10 -6.65
CA MET A 159 -5.00 -5.18 -5.21
C MET A 159 -6.08 -4.21 -4.75
N THR A 160 -6.12 -3.01 -5.32
CA THR A 160 -7.17 -2.01 -5.03
C THR A 160 -8.54 -2.51 -5.44
N ILE A 161 -8.68 -3.03 -6.67
CA ILE A 161 -9.95 -3.55 -7.18
C ILE A 161 -10.41 -4.77 -6.36
N VAL A 162 -9.50 -5.72 -6.11
CA VAL A 162 -9.82 -6.91 -5.31
C VAL A 162 -10.19 -6.53 -3.88
N SER A 163 -9.55 -5.50 -3.31
CA SER A 163 -9.91 -4.98 -2.00
C SER A 163 -11.35 -4.48 -1.97
N MET A 164 -11.76 -3.71 -2.99
CA MET A 164 -13.12 -3.16 -3.07
C MET A 164 -14.19 -4.23 -3.32
N VAL A 165 -13.91 -5.22 -4.18
CA VAL A 165 -14.90 -6.23 -4.58
C VAL A 165 -14.94 -7.42 -3.62
N ALA A 166 -13.78 -7.84 -3.11
CA ALA A 166 -13.63 -9.00 -2.25
C ALA A 166 -12.61 -8.74 -1.12
N PRO A 167 -12.99 -7.93 -0.10
CA PRO A 167 -12.10 -7.54 0.99
C PRO A 167 -11.39 -8.72 1.68
N PHE A 168 -12.09 -9.83 1.86
CA PHE A 168 -11.53 -11.04 2.48
C PHE A 168 -10.36 -11.63 1.66
N ILE A 169 -10.52 -11.70 0.33
CA ILE A 169 -9.47 -12.20 -0.57
C ILE A 169 -8.27 -11.25 -0.52
N ALA A 170 -8.51 -9.93 -0.56
CA ALA A 170 -7.45 -8.94 -0.47
C ALA A 170 -6.68 -9.04 0.86
N ALA A 171 -7.37 -9.22 1.98
CA ALA A 171 -6.70 -9.38 3.28
C ALA A 171 -5.80 -10.62 3.31
N VAL A 172 -6.29 -11.77 2.83
CA VAL A 172 -5.49 -13.00 2.76
C VAL A 172 -4.27 -12.82 1.86
N LEU A 173 -4.43 -12.24 0.67
CA LEU A 173 -3.32 -11.94 -0.24
C LEU A 173 -2.29 -10.98 0.40
N SER A 174 -2.76 -9.95 1.10
CA SER A 174 -1.90 -8.99 1.81
C SER A 174 -1.04 -9.69 2.86
N ILE A 175 -1.67 -10.53 3.69
CA ILE A 175 -0.98 -11.26 4.77
C ILE A 175 0.06 -12.21 4.19
N ILE A 176 -0.29 -12.97 3.14
CA ILE A 176 0.64 -13.87 2.45
C ILE A 176 1.85 -13.09 1.93
N LEU A 177 1.61 -11.93 1.29
CA LEU A 177 2.67 -11.11 0.72
C LEU A 177 3.59 -10.52 1.81
N VAL A 178 3.02 -9.99 2.90
CA VAL A 178 3.77 -9.48 4.05
C VAL A 178 4.64 -10.57 4.67
N ILE A 179 4.07 -11.75 4.92
CA ILE A 179 4.82 -12.90 5.47
C ILE A 179 5.95 -13.30 4.52
N PHE A 180 5.68 -13.38 3.22
CA PHE A 180 6.68 -13.72 2.21
C PHE A 180 7.85 -12.73 2.22
N ILE A 181 7.56 -11.42 2.22
CA ILE A 181 8.59 -10.38 2.24
C ILE A 181 9.43 -10.45 3.53
N ILE A 182 8.79 -10.62 4.70
CA ILE A 182 9.50 -10.73 5.98
C ILE A 182 10.41 -11.96 6.01
N ILE A 183 9.93 -13.13 5.57
CA ILE A 183 10.73 -14.37 5.56
C ILE A 183 11.93 -14.22 4.62
N ARG A 184 11.71 -13.69 3.41
CA ARG A 184 12.78 -13.51 2.42
C ARG A 184 13.78 -12.45 2.87
N GLY A 185 13.31 -11.34 3.44
CA GLY A 185 14.15 -10.30 4.03
C GLY A 185 15.04 -10.83 5.16
N LYS A 186 14.46 -11.56 6.12
CA LYS A 186 15.21 -12.20 7.21
C LYS A 186 16.27 -13.18 6.69
N LYS A 187 15.94 -13.99 5.69
CA LYS A 187 16.88 -14.95 5.09
C LYS A 187 18.07 -14.26 4.41
N LEU A 188 17.81 -13.15 3.71
CA LEU A 188 18.85 -12.33 3.09
C LEU A 188 19.76 -11.70 4.16
N MET A 189 19.19 -11.04 5.18
CA MET A 189 19.95 -10.45 6.28
C MET A 189 20.84 -11.49 6.99
N LYS A 190 20.29 -12.68 7.31
CA LYS A 190 21.07 -13.75 7.95
C LYS A 190 22.26 -14.17 7.08
N LYS A 191 22.08 -14.29 5.76
CA LYS A 191 23.17 -14.64 4.83
C LYS A 191 24.29 -13.58 4.82
N PHE A 192 23.95 -12.30 4.88
CA PHE A 192 24.93 -11.21 4.96
C PHE A 192 25.67 -11.21 6.30
N LEU A 193 24.96 -11.39 7.42
CA LEU A 193 25.55 -11.42 8.76
C LEU A 193 26.50 -12.61 8.95
N THR A 194 26.14 -13.81 8.46
CA THR A 194 27.01 -15.00 8.52
C THR A 194 28.23 -14.88 7.59
N LYS A 195 28.10 -14.23 6.43
CA LYS A 195 29.25 -13.99 5.53
C LYS A 195 30.26 -13.02 6.14
N SER A 196 29.80 -12.02 6.91
CA SER A 196 30.68 -11.06 7.58
C SER A 196 31.47 -11.65 8.76
N SER A 197 30.99 -12.73 9.40
CA SER A 197 31.73 -13.41 10.47
C SER A 197 32.75 -14.43 9.97
N SER A 198 32.72 -14.79 8.68
CA SER A 198 33.68 -15.71 8.05
C SER A 198 34.93 -15.00 7.49
N HIS A 199 34.95 -13.67 7.48
CA HIS A 199 36.06 -12.84 7.01
C HIS A 199 36.76 -12.05 8.14
N ARG A 200 36.50 -12.41 9.40
CA ARG A 200 37.31 -12.00 10.56
C ARG A 200 38.00 -13.24 11.11
#